data_AF-A0AAV4XUR5-F1
#
_entry.id   AF-A0AAV4XUR5-F1
#
_cell.length_a   1.000
_cell.length_b   1.000
_cell.length_c   1.000
_cell.angle_alpha   90.00
_cell.angle_beta   90.00
_cell.angle_gamma   90.00
#
_symmetry.space_group_name_H-M   'P 1'
#
loop_
_entity.id
_entity.type
_entity.pdbx_description
1 polymer ?
#
loop_
_entity_poly.entity_id
_entity_poly.type
_entity_poly.pdbx_seq_one_letter_code
_entity_poly.pdbx_strand_id
1 'polypeptide(L)'
;MYQGFYAAAFTKSYIGCAWSTSHIGLVTVFYGLSAAVSSLFSGYVVKFVGRKSVFVVCQAVSIINLVFMLLWKPGLHQSLLFYLAGCLWGVNVGVISSQLRGLYKFHLIMKINPHKNILRWRTLFGVPK
;
A
#
# COMPACT_ATOMS: atom_id res chain seq x y z
N MET A 1 -7.63 6.50 4.90
CA MET A 1 -6.83 6.83 6.10
C MET A 1 -5.31 6.70 5.87
N TYR A 2 -4.80 5.65 5.18
CA TYR A 2 -3.35 5.49 4.88
C TYR A 2 -2.71 6.66 4.11
N GLN A 3 -3.31 7.05 2.98
CA GLN A 3 -2.82 8.18 2.16
C GLN A 3 -2.86 9.52 2.91
N GLY A 4 -3.81 9.68 3.84
CA GLY A 4 -3.94 10.87 4.67
C GLY A 4 -2.82 11.00 5.70
N PHE A 5 -2.39 9.88 6.30
CA PHE A 5 -1.24 9.88 7.21
C PHE A 5 0.05 10.30 6.50
N TYR A 6 0.29 9.77 5.30
CA TYR A 6 1.43 10.18 4.46
C TYR A 6 1.37 11.68 4.11
N ALA A 7 0.23 12.15 3.57
CA ALA A 7 0.10 13.53 3.09
C ALA A 7 0.07 14.59 4.22
N ALA A 8 -0.49 14.27 5.39
CA ALA A 8 -0.67 15.23 6.47
C ALA A 8 0.43 15.16 7.53
N ALA A 9 0.80 13.97 7.99
CA ALA A 9 1.77 13.81 9.07
C ALA A 9 3.20 13.66 8.55
N PHE A 10 3.43 12.83 7.52
CA PHE A 10 4.79 12.61 7.06
C PHE A 10 5.38 13.82 6.33
N THR A 11 4.68 14.36 5.33
CA THR A 11 5.15 15.52 4.56
C THR A 11 5.25 16.81 5.38
N LYS A 12 4.32 17.06 6.30
CA LYS A 12 4.31 18.29 7.09
C LYS A 12 5.32 18.26 8.24
N SER A 13 5.35 17.17 9.01
CA SER A 13 6.14 17.09 10.25
C SER A 13 7.60 16.73 9.98
N TYR A 14 7.85 15.75 9.11
CA TYR A 14 9.20 15.23 8.89
C TYR A 14 9.90 16.00 7.77
N ILE A 15 9.30 16.07 6.58
CA ILE A 15 9.92 16.72 5.42
C ILE A 15 9.96 18.24 5.62
N GLY A 16 8.86 18.85 6.08
CA GLY A 16 8.81 20.29 6.35
C GLY A 16 9.83 20.78 7.39
N CYS A 17 10.11 19.99 8.43
CA CYS A 17 11.04 20.39 9.50
C CYS A 17 12.51 20.05 9.20
N ALA A 18 12.79 18.94 8.51
CA ALA A 18 14.16 18.43 8.33
C ALA A 18 14.77 18.71 6.95
N TRP A 19 13.93 18.84 5.91
CA TRP A 19 14.37 18.87 4.52
C TRP A 19 13.42 19.73 3.70
N SER A 20 13.52 21.06 3.86
CA SER A 20 12.83 22.16 3.14
C SER A 20 11.72 21.76 2.15
N THR A 21 10.53 22.34 2.34
CA THR A 21 9.25 22.11 1.62
C THR A 21 9.38 21.93 0.09
N SER A 22 10.37 22.53 -0.56
CA SER A 22 10.63 22.38 -2.00
C SER A 22 10.87 20.94 -2.46
N HIS A 23 11.35 20.04 -1.60
CA HIS A 23 11.65 18.64 -1.97
C HIS A 23 10.46 17.69 -1.83
N ILE A 24 9.33 18.14 -1.28
CA ILE A 24 8.12 17.32 -1.08
C ILE A 24 7.60 16.76 -2.41
N GLY A 25 7.64 17.56 -3.48
CA GLY A 25 7.19 17.14 -4.81
C GLY A 25 7.99 15.95 -5.34
N LEU A 26 9.31 15.96 -5.14
CA LEU A 26 10.21 14.91 -5.63
C LEU A 26 9.95 13.58 -4.92
N VAL A 27 9.77 13.61 -3.60
CA VAL A 27 9.38 12.42 -2.81
C VAL A 27 8.01 11.89 -3.22
N THR A 28 7.07 12.78 -3.56
CA THR A 28 5.73 12.42 -4.01
C THR A 28 5.73 11.72 -5.38
N VAL A 29 6.64 12.08 -6.28
CA VAL A 29 6.81 11.38 -7.58
C VAL A 29 7.27 9.95 -7.35
N PHE A 30 8.26 9.71 -6.48
CA PHE A 30 8.73 8.37 -6.13
C PHE A 30 7.65 7.53 -5.44
N TYR A 31 6.86 8.15 -4.57
CA TYR A 31 5.67 7.54 -3.98
C TYR A 31 4.67 7.11 -5.07
N GLY A 32 4.40 7.95 -6.07
CA GLY A 32 3.54 7.61 -7.20
C GLY A 32 4.08 6.46 -8.05
N LEU A 33 5.38 6.50 -8.36
CA LEU A 33 6.05 5.46 -9.16
C LEU A 33 5.99 4.09 -8.45
N SER A 34 6.30 4.06 -7.16
CA SER A 34 6.24 2.83 -6.35
C SER A 34 4.82 2.30 -6.17
N ALA A 35 3.81 3.18 -6.09
CA ALA A 35 2.40 2.77 -6.10
C ALA A 35 1.98 2.15 -7.45
N ALA A 36 2.51 2.63 -8.57
CA ALA A 36 2.27 2.04 -9.89
C ALA A 36 2.92 0.65 -10.01
N VAL A 37 4.21 0.54 -9.64
CA VAL A 37 4.95 -0.73 -9.66
C VAL A 37 4.28 -1.78 -8.78
N SER A 38 3.89 -1.41 -7.57
CA SER A 38 3.21 -2.32 -6.64
C SER A 38 1.82 -2.75 -7.12
N SER A 39 1.11 -1.90 -7.87
CA SER A 39 -0.17 -2.27 -8.48
C SER A 39 0.01 -3.39 -9.51
N LEU A 40 1.05 -3.30 -10.36
CA LEU A 40 1.42 -4.36 -11.30
C LEU A 40 1.83 -5.65 -10.56
N PHE A 41 2.65 -5.52 -9.53
CA PHE A 41 3.13 -6.64 -8.73
C PHE A 41 1.98 -7.36 -8.01
N SER A 42 0.96 -6.61 -7.54
CA SER A 42 -0.20 -7.20 -6.86
C SER A 42 -0.97 -8.18 -7.75
N GLY A 43 -1.02 -7.95 -9.06
CA GLY A 43 -1.64 -8.86 -10.02
C GLY A 43 -0.92 -10.20 -10.11
N TYR A 44 0.41 -10.18 -9.98
CA TYR A 44 1.24 -11.39 -10.00
C TYR A 44 1.15 -12.15 -8.67
N VAL A 45 1.23 -11.43 -7.55
CA VAL A 45 1.21 -12.03 -6.20
C VAL A 45 -0.11 -12.72 -5.87
N VAL A 46 -1.25 -12.18 -6.33
CA VAL A 46 -2.57 -12.81 -6.11
C VAL A 46 -2.64 -14.20 -6.75
N LYS A 47 -1.87 -14.44 -7.82
CA LYS A 47 -1.81 -15.74 -8.51
C LYS A 47 -1.06 -16.81 -7.72
N PHE A 48 -0.12 -16.41 -6.84
CA PHE A 48 0.76 -17.32 -6.11
C PHE A 48 0.35 -17.55 -4.64
N VAL A 49 -0.17 -16.54 -3.92
CA VAL A 49 -0.21 -16.57 -2.44
C VAL A 49 -1.65 -16.52 -1.87
N GLY A 50 -2.66 -16.31 -2.71
CA GLY A 50 -4.05 -16.16 -2.26
C GLY A 50 -4.31 -14.82 -1.57
N ARG A 51 -5.57 -14.38 -1.61
CA ARG A 51 -5.96 -12.98 -1.35
C ARG A 51 -5.83 -12.54 0.12
N LYS A 52 -5.89 -13.47 1.06
CA LYS A 52 -5.77 -13.19 2.51
C LYS A 52 -4.33 -12.92 2.94
N SER A 53 -3.37 -13.66 2.40
CA SER A 53 -1.95 -13.54 2.77
C SER A 53 -1.37 -12.19 2.39
N VAL A 54 -1.73 -11.67 1.21
CA VAL A 54 -1.30 -10.34 0.73
C VAL A 54 -1.69 -9.23 1.72
N PHE A 55 -2.87 -9.34 2.33
CA PHE A 55 -3.36 -8.33 3.26
C PHE A 55 -2.59 -8.32 4.58
N VAL A 56 -2.20 -9.51 5.07
CA VAL A 56 -1.40 -9.69 6.29
C VAL A 56 0.02 -9.17 6.10
N VAL A 57 0.67 -9.52 4.99
CA VAL A 57 2.04 -9.06 4.68
C VAL A 57 2.07 -7.54 4.54
N CYS A 58 1.09 -6.94 3.86
CA CYS A 58 1.02 -5.48 3.70
C CYS A 58 0.86 -4.76 5.05
N GLN A 59 0.04 -5.31 5.95
CA GLN A 59 -0.11 -4.78 7.31
C GLN A 59 1.19 -4.87 8.11
N ALA A 60 1.87 -6.01 8.07
CA ALA A 60 3.15 -6.21 8.76
C ALA A 60 4.21 -5.20 8.28
N VAL A 61 4.39 -5.06 6.96
CA VAL A 61 5.34 -4.10 6.37
C VAL A 61 5.01 -2.67 6.78
N SER A 62 3.72 -2.33 6.85
CA SER A 62 3.31 -0.97 7.22
C SER A 62 3.54 -0.67 8.70
N ILE A 63 3.32 -1.64 9.59
CA ILE A 63 3.62 -1.51 11.03
C ILE A 63 5.13 -1.37 11.24
N ILE A 64 5.94 -2.18 10.55
CA ILE A 64 7.40 -2.09 10.60
C ILE A 64 7.86 -0.70 10.17
N ASN A 65 7.28 -0.14 9.11
CA ASN A 65 7.64 1.19 8.62
C ASN A 65 7.22 2.31 9.59
N LEU A 66 6.05 2.18 10.23
CA LEU A 66 5.62 3.09 11.30
C LEU A 66 6.57 3.06 12.50
N VAL A 67 6.95 1.87 12.97
CA VAL A 67 7.90 1.68 14.07
C VAL A 67 9.27 2.23 13.69
N PHE A 68 9.72 2.02 12.47
CA PHE A 68 10.97 2.57 11.96
C PHE A 68 10.97 4.10 11.99
N MET A 69 9.88 4.75 11.57
CA MET A 69 9.75 6.22 11.65
C MET A 69 9.66 6.74 13.08
N LEU A 70 9.08 5.98 14.00
CA LEU A 70 9.01 6.34 15.43
C LEU A 70 10.39 6.29 16.10
N LEU A 71 11.24 5.34 15.70
CA LEU A 71 12.58 5.16 16.25
C LEU A 71 13.63 6.06 15.58
N TRP A 72 13.39 6.47 14.33
CA TRP A 72 14.35 7.24 13.55
C TRP A 72 14.27 8.75 13.85
N LYS A 73 15.38 9.34 14.30
CA LYS A 73 15.52 10.80 14.44
C LYS A 73 16.03 11.40 13.12
N PRO A 74 15.34 12.41 12.55
CA PRO A 74 15.75 13.01 11.28
C PRO A 74 17.07 13.76 11.44
N GLY A 75 18.13 13.26 10.81
CA GLY A 75 19.40 13.97 10.64
C GLY A 75 19.43 14.70 9.29
N LEU A 76 19.95 15.94 9.26
CA LEU A 76 20.01 16.79 8.05
C LEU A 76 20.78 16.18 6.86
N HIS A 77 21.55 15.10 7.06
CA HIS A 77 22.39 14.49 6.02
C HIS A 77 21.78 13.23 5.37
N GLN A 78 20.57 12.82 5.76
CA GLN A 78 19.99 11.53 5.39
C GLN A 78 18.80 11.65 4.41
N SER A 79 19.00 12.35 3.28
CA SER A 79 17.99 12.53 2.22
C SER A 79 17.46 11.20 1.66
N LEU A 80 18.33 10.20 1.53
CA LEU A 80 17.99 8.90 0.96
C LEU A 80 16.89 8.17 1.76
N LEU A 81 16.91 8.30 3.09
CA LEU A 81 15.96 7.65 3.98
C LEU A 81 14.54 8.20 3.81
N PHE A 82 14.41 9.51 3.54
CA PHE A 82 13.11 10.12 3.22
C PHE A 82 12.51 9.57 1.92
N TYR A 83 13.35 9.38 0.88
CA TYR A 83 12.92 8.78 -0.38
C TYR A 83 12.50 7.31 -0.21
N LEU A 84 13.30 6.52 0.51
CA LEU A 84 13.01 5.11 0.77
C LEU A 84 11.72 4.93 1.58
N ALA A 85 11.52 5.75 2.61
CA ALA A 85 10.28 5.77 3.38
C ALA A 85 9.08 6.07 2.47
N GLY A 86 9.17 7.12 1.63
CA GLY A 86 8.13 7.46 0.66
C GLY A 86 7.81 6.32 -0.32
N CYS A 87 8.84 5.66 -0.86
CA CYS A 87 8.66 4.48 -1.73
C CYS A 87 7.95 3.32 -1.01
N LEU A 88 8.36 2.98 0.22
CA LEU A 88 7.74 1.92 1.01
C LEU A 88 6.27 2.23 1.31
N TRP A 89 5.94 3.48 1.64
CA TRP A 89 4.56 3.94 1.80
C TRP A 89 3.76 3.82 0.50
N GLY A 90 4.35 4.18 -0.64
CA GLY A 90 3.73 4.05 -1.97
C GLY A 90 3.42 2.61 -2.34
N VAL A 91 4.33 1.69 -2.06
CA VAL A 91 4.11 0.24 -2.26
C VAL A 91 2.91 -0.25 -1.45
N ASN A 92 2.85 0.08 -0.15
CA ASN A 92 1.74 -0.36 0.71
C ASN A 92 0.40 0.18 0.22
N VAL A 93 0.34 1.46 -0.18
CA VAL A 93 -0.90 2.07 -0.69
C VAL A 93 -1.32 1.45 -2.02
N GLY A 94 -0.38 1.17 -2.93
CA GLY A 94 -0.67 0.53 -4.22
C GLY A 94 -1.22 -0.89 -4.06
N VAL A 95 -0.64 -1.69 -3.15
CA VAL A 95 -1.10 -3.05 -2.84
C VAL A 95 -2.50 -3.03 -2.23
N ILE A 96 -2.71 -2.30 -1.13
CA ILE A 96 -4.00 -2.32 -0.41
C ILE A 96 -5.14 -1.80 -1.30
N SER A 97 -4.88 -0.75 -2.07
CA SER A 97 -5.89 -0.17 -2.96
C SER A 97 -6.28 -1.13 -4.08
N SER A 98 -5.32 -1.89 -4.61
CA SER A 98 -5.58 -2.88 -5.65
C SER A 98 -6.41 -4.05 -5.11
N GLN A 99 -6.12 -4.52 -3.89
CA GLN A 99 -6.90 -5.58 -3.24
C GLN A 99 -8.33 -5.12 -2.90
N LEU A 100 -8.49 -3.91 -2.37
CA LEU A 100 -9.81 -3.35 -2.02
C LEU A 100 -10.69 -3.16 -3.26
N ARG A 101 -10.13 -2.68 -4.38
CA ARG A 101 -10.86 -2.58 -5.64
C ARG A 101 -11.31 -3.94 -6.15
N GLY A 102 -10.47 -4.96 -6.03
CA GLY A 102 -10.84 -6.34 -6.36
C GLY A 102 -11.97 -6.88 -5.47
N LEU A 103 -11.90 -6.64 -4.16
CA LEU A 103 -12.94 -7.00 -3.19
C LEU A 103 -14.28 -6.31 -3.48
N TYR A 104 -14.24 -5.00 -3.72
CA TYR A 104 -15.44 -4.21 -3.97
C TYR A 104 -16.16 -4.63 -5.26
N LYS A 105 -15.42 -4.76 -6.37
CA LYS A 105 -15.97 -5.25 -7.64
C LYS A 105 -16.64 -6.60 -7.46
N PHE A 106 -16.02 -7.47 -6.68
CA PHE A 106 -16.53 -8.80 -6.44
C PHE A 106 -17.79 -8.82 -5.56
N HIS A 107 -17.83 -8.01 -4.51
CA HIS A 107 -19.03 -7.84 -3.69
C HIS A 107 -20.22 -7.35 -4.53
N LEU A 108 -19.97 -6.41 -5.45
CA LEU A 108 -20.99 -5.89 -6.36
C LEU A 108 -21.49 -6.96 -7.34
N ILE A 109 -20.60 -7.77 -7.90
CA ILE A 109 -20.94 -8.91 -8.78
C ILE A 109 -21.79 -9.96 -8.05
N MET A 110 -21.49 -10.21 -6.78
CA MET A 110 -22.29 -11.10 -5.93
C MET A 110 -23.70 -10.58 -5.69
N LYS A 111 -23.86 -9.25 -5.56
CA LYS A 111 -25.16 -8.62 -5.37
C LYS A 111 -26.04 -8.68 -6.62
N ILE A 112 -25.44 -8.69 -7.81
CA ILE A 112 -26.15 -8.77 -9.10
C ILE A 112 -26.66 -10.20 -9.38
N ASN A 113 -25.87 -11.24 -9.09
CA ASN A 113 -26.26 -12.62 -9.39
C ASN A 113 -25.63 -13.62 -8.39
N PRO A 114 -26.32 -13.98 -7.30
CA PRO A 114 -25.72 -14.75 -6.20
C PRO A 114 -25.51 -16.23 -6.54
N HIS A 115 -26.46 -16.85 -7.26
CA HIS A 115 -26.47 -18.30 -7.47
C HIS A 115 -25.36 -18.78 -8.42
N LYS A 116 -25.03 -17.99 -9.46
CA LYS A 116 -23.96 -18.32 -10.42
C LYS A 116 -22.56 -18.01 -9.90
N ASN A 117 -22.43 -17.02 -9.02
CA ASN A 117 -21.12 -16.50 -8.57
C ASN A 117 -20.59 -17.13 -7.28
N ILE A 118 -21.38 -17.94 -6.57
CA ILE A 118 -20.95 -18.60 -5.32
C ILE A 118 -19.82 -19.62 -5.54
N LEU A 119 -19.84 -20.32 -6.69
CA LEU A 119 -18.76 -21.23 -7.10
C LEU A 119 -17.47 -20.47 -7.46
N ARG A 120 -17.61 -19.28 -8.04
CA ARG A 120 -16.50 -18.35 -8.31
C ARG A 120 -15.92 -17.75 -7.02
N TRP A 121 -16.73 -17.66 -5.97
CA TRP A 121 -16.31 -17.30 -4.60
C TRP A 121 -15.41 -18.35 -3.96
N ARG A 122 -15.80 -19.63 -4.02
CA ARG A 122 -15.01 -20.71 -3.41
C ARG A 122 -13.63 -20.86 -4.03
N THR A 123 -13.54 -20.72 -5.36
CA THR A 123 -12.26 -20.81 -6.11
C THR A 123 -11.31 -19.62 -5.83
N LEU A 124 -11.83 -18.40 -5.66
CA LEU A 124 -11.00 -17.21 -5.38
C LEU A 124 -10.40 -17.17 -3.97
N PHE A 125 -10.98 -17.91 -3.01
CA PHE A 125 -10.45 -18.02 -1.64
C PHE A 125 -9.65 -19.30 -1.42
N GLY A 126 -9.37 -20.07 -2.48
CA GLY A 126 -8.55 -21.28 -2.38
C GLY A 126 -9.17 -22.37 -1.51
N VAL A 127 -10.51 -22.39 -1.37
CA VAL A 127 -11.19 -23.50 -0.69
C VAL A 127 -11.27 -24.64 -1.69
N PRO A 128 -10.58 -25.78 -1.47
CA PRO A 128 -10.70 -26.93 -2.36
C PRO A 128 -12.17 -27.41 -2.41
N LYS A 129 -12.53 -28.03 -3.55
CA LYS A 129 -13.89 -28.46 -3.88
C LYS A 129 -14.50 -29.31 -2.78
#